data_AF-A0A7J7Q635-F1
#
_entry.id   AF-A0A7J7Q635-F1
#
_cell.length_a   1.000
_cell.length_b   1.000
_cell.length_c   1.000
_cell.angle_alpha   90.00
_cell.angle_beta   90.00
_cell.angle_gamma   90.00
#
_symmetry.space_group_name_H-M   'P 1'
#
loop_
_entity.id
_entity.type
_entity.pdbx_description
1 polymer ?
#
loop_
_entity_poly.entity_id
_entity_poly.type
_entity_poly.pdbx_seq_one_letter_code
_entity_poly.pdbx_strand_id
1 'polypeptide(L)'
;MRALLLECGSVGLQLLGSALRASDQTAATAALSLPCIMTLVRYKRRSTLPQGKQEQVSSHLGMHVLAVPAAAPLYSALLVTALVLCMHSKQYRCAAAVCISQHSLVRVFWLQDEKKRQIDEAHDLLQPLACSRKFIEQVYSKRFRLPSAPAPHGSFPQELHARITALQDIAHAHTQQQRAALSRRLWHSTELLNLRPETLRHKAAALSQQLQQQDGVTAGLVQRLITAQPSVLMFRPETLAQKLAGTGKRLGVLPPVVLGMWLRQRSLINNSMDTLDAKLLELAGMLHLQEQGLQKLVVAAPTLLASCMDKVRARFENLLDCLPSDTWTAEMLGRALVSYPAVLTYSAETVRHKWEVVGRYAAMHEPSSKQLRKQQQAAVVLNFFTRSAVHISMLEYIMQQPPQPLLEQQQRQQTSGWDAHSSDGSSSSSDSSSSDDEASLQLQLSSGASSAGRPALDLLVAGQAGPMPRLLCVLSPNKAKWAALQQQYPGFADWYKQQKEGQQKQQQQQQDDEDG
;
A
#
# COMPACT_ATOMS: atom_id res chain seq x y z
N MET A 1 -35.74 -24.88 8.55
CA MET A 1 -36.59 -24.51 9.71
C MET A 1 -37.53 -25.64 10.14
N ARG A 2 -38.41 -26.19 9.29
CA ARG A 2 -39.30 -27.32 9.68
C ARG A 2 -38.56 -28.59 10.15
N ALA A 3 -37.44 -28.95 9.53
CA ALA A 3 -36.62 -30.09 9.96
C ALA A 3 -35.92 -29.85 11.33
N LEU A 4 -35.38 -28.64 11.55
CA LEU A 4 -34.83 -28.21 12.85
C LEU A 4 -35.90 -28.18 13.95
N LEU A 5 -37.14 -27.82 13.62
CA LEU A 5 -38.27 -27.85 14.57
C LEU A 5 -38.68 -29.29 14.92
N LEU A 6 -38.52 -30.26 14.01
CA LEU A 6 -38.84 -31.67 14.25
C LEU A 6 -37.76 -32.38 15.09
N GLU A 7 -36.48 -32.12 14.84
CA GLU A 7 -35.40 -32.69 15.65
C GLU A 7 -35.36 -32.11 17.08
N CYS A 8 -35.54 -30.79 17.23
CA CYS A 8 -35.67 -30.16 18.55
C CYS A 8 -36.92 -30.62 19.32
N GLY A 9 -38.00 -30.99 18.62
CA GLY A 9 -39.21 -31.54 19.23
C GLY A 9 -38.99 -32.91 19.88
N SER A 10 -38.20 -33.78 19.26
CA SER A 10 -37.96 -35.15 19.76
C SER A 10 -37.06 -35.17 21.00
N VAL A 11 -35.97 -34.39 20.99
CA VAL A 11 -35.04 -34.26 22.14
C VAL A 11 -35.69 -33.48 23.28
N GLY A 12 -36.48 -32.45 22.94
CA GLY A 12 -37.27 -31.69 23.92
C GLY A 12 -38.29 -32.56 24.65
N LEU A 13 -38.99 -33.46 23.96
CA LEU A 13 -39.96 -34.39 24.57
C LEU A 13 -39.30 -35.48 25.42
N GLN A 14 -38.12 -35.97 25.04
CA GLN A 14 -37.36 -36.94 25.85
C GLN A 14 -36.82 -36.33 27.15
N LEU A 15 -36.36 -35.08 27.10
CA LEU A 15 -35.93 -34.33 28.29
C LEU A 15 -37.12 -33.91 29.17
N LEU A 16 -38.28 -33.61 28.57
CA LEU A 16 -39.50 -33.33 29.32
C LEU A 16 -40.01 -34.60 30.06
N GLY A 17 -39.97 -35.76 29.40
CA GLY A 17 -40.38 -37.04 29.99
C GLY A 17 -39.45 -37.52 31.12
N SER A 18 -38.17 -37.14 31.09
CA SER A 18 -37.22 -37.44 32.17
C SER A 18 -37.26 -36.42 33.31
N ALA A 19 -37.53 -35.14 33.02
CA ALA A 19 -37.76 -34.11 34.04
C ALA A 19 -39.08 -34.32 34.80
N LEU A 20 -40.15 -34.76 34.13
CA LEU A 20 -41.45 -35.05 34.74
C LEU A 20 -41.43 -36.30 35.65
N ARG A 21 -40.46 -37.20 35.49
CA ARG A 21 -40.25 -38.33 36.43
C ARG A 21 -39.46 -37.96 37.69
N ALA A 22 -38.85 -36.77 37.74
CA ALA A 22 -37.95 -36.37 38.81
C ALA A 22 -38.49 -35.25 39.71
N SER A 23 -39.74 -34.81 39.56
CA SER A 23 -40.23 -33.60 40.24
C SER A 23 -41.62 -33.76 40.82
N ASP A 24 -41.70 -34.43 41.98
CA ASP A 24 -42.82 -34.26 42.93
C ASP A 24 -42.42 -33.41 44.15
N GLN A 25 -41.16 -32.94 44.26
CA GLN A 25 -40.70 -32.17 45.45
C GLN A 25 -40.03 -30.81 45.15
N THR A 26 -39.79 -30.42 43.90
CA THR A 26 -39.05 -29.18 43.56
C THR A 26 -39.90 -28.08 42.91
N ALA A 27 -41.18 -28.33 42.61
CA ALA A 27 -42.05 -27.34 41.99
C ALA A 27 -42.53 -26.24 42.95
N ALA A 28 -42.58 -26.51 44.27
CA ALA A 28 -43.10 -25.56 45.25
C ALA A 28 -42.11 -24.43 45.62
N THR A 29 -40.80 -24.63 45.46
CA THR A 29 -39.78 -23.62 45.81
C THR A 29 -39.42 -22.67 44.67
N ALA A 30 -39.68 -23.04 43.40
CA ALA A 30 -39.44 -22.16 42.25
C ALA A 30 -40.53 -21.08 42.06
N ALA A 31 -41.75 -21.32 42.56
CA ALA A 31 -42.86 -20.36 42.45
C ALA A 31 -42.69 -19.12 43.36
N LEU A 32 -41.83 -19.19 44.39
CA LEU A 32 -41.63 -18.11 45.36
C LEU A 32 -40.50 -17.12 45.00
N SER A 33 -39.69 -17.39 43.97
CA SER A 33 -38.54 -16.53 43.59
C SER A 33 -38.78 -15.59 42.40
N LEU A 34 -39.83 -15.83 41.62
CA LEU A 34 -40.25 -14.99 40.49
C LEU A 34 -40.66 -13.53 40.85
N PRO A 35 -41.28 -13.25 42.02
CA PRO A 35 -41.58 -11.87 42.42
C PRO A 35 -40.32 -11.04 42.73
N CYS A 36 -39.26 -11.65 43.25
CA CYS A 36 -38.02 -10.95 43.59
C CYS A 36 -37.24 -10.45 42.37
N ILE A 37 -37.20 -11.23 41.29
CA ILE A 37 -36.46 -10.86 40.06
C ILE A 37 -37.18 -9.71 39.31
N MET A 38 -38.51 -9.71 39.30
CA MET A 38 -39.32 -8.62 38.71
C MET A 38 -39.18 -7.28 39.46
N THR A 39 -38.90 -7.32 40.76
CA THR A 39 -38.73 -6.13 41.60
C THR A 39 -37.35 -5.47 41.38
N LEU A 40 -36.30 -6.27 41.16
CA LEU A 40 -34.95 -5.78 40.82
C LEU A 40 -34.89 -5.08 39.46
N VAL A 41 -35.63 -5.58 38.46
CA VAL A 41 -35.69 -4.96 37.12
C VAL A 41 -36.51 -3.66 37.12
N ARG A 42 -37.54 -3.54 37.97
CA ARG A 42 -38.31 -2.29 38.14
C ARG A 42 -37.53 -1.22 38.91
N TYR A 43 -36.71 -1.59 39.88
CA TYR A 43 -35.92 -0.62 40.67
C TYR A 43 -34.86 0.09 39.82
N LYS A 44 -34.23 -0.62 38.87
CA LYS A 44 -33.22 -0.04 37.97
C LYS A 44 -33.80 0.89 36.88
N ARG A 45 -35.13 0.87 36.67
CA ARG A 45 -35.79 1.66 35.61
C ARG A 45 -36.40 2.98 36.11
N ARG A 46 -36.36 3.28 37.42
CA ARG A 46 -37.00 4.48 38.01
C ARG A 46 -36.08 5.39 38.85
N SER A 47 -34.76 5.19 38.85
CA SER A 47 -33.83 6.07 39.58
C SER A 47 -33.13 7.06 38.63
N THR A 48 -33.77 8.19 38.37
CA THR A 48 -33.09 9.46 38.07
C THR A 48 -33.02 10.26 39.38
N LEU A 49 -31.93 10.10 40.14
CA LEU A 49 -31.61 10.90 41.32
C LEU A 49 -30.15 11.38 41.21
N PRO A 50 -29.81 12.57 41.75
CA PRO A 50 -28.57 13.27 41.44
C PRO A 50 -27.35 12.63 42.10
N GLN A 51 -26.19 12.82 41.44
CA GLN A 51 -24.87 12.36 41.84
C GLN A 51 -24.49 12.87 43.24
N GLY A 52 -24.47 11.98 44.22
CA GLY A 52 -23.94 12.31 45.55
C GLY A 52 -24.36 11.31 46.61
N LYS A 53 -24.02 10.02 46.41
CA LYS A 53 -23.96 8.92 47.43
C LYS A 53 -23.87 7.55 46.73
N GLN A 54 -22.92 7.37 45.81
CA GLN A 54 -22.80 6.13 45.02
C GLN A 54 -21.70 5.18 45.49
N GLU A 55 -21.04 5.43 46.62
CA GLU A 55 -19.91 4.58 47.08
C GLU A 55 -20.23 3.56 48.16
N GLN A 56 -21.41 3.55 48.78
CA GLN A 56 -21.70 2.62 49.90
C GLN A 56 -22.63 1.44 49.58
N VAL A 57 -23.15 1.32 48.35
CA VAL A 57 -24.07 0.22 47.96
C VAL A 57 -23.41 -0.81 47.03
N SER A 58 -22.20 -0.54 46.52
CA SER A 58 -21.52 -1.42 45.56
C SER A 58 -20.86 -2.66 46.19
N SER A 59 -20.57 -2.65 47.50
CA SER A 59 -19.82 -3.73 48.16
C SER A 59 -20.67 -4.97 48.53
N HIS A 60 -22.01 -4.87 48.58
CA HIS A 60 -22.87 -6.00 48.96
C HIS A 60 -23.56 -6.75 47.80
N LEU A 61 -23.53 -6.20 46.58
CA LEU A 61 -24.19 -6.82 45.41
C LEU A 61 -23.25 -7.66 44.52
N GLY A 62 -21.94 -7.69 44.83
CA GLY A 62 -20.92 -8.36 44.00
C GLY A 62 -20.81 -9.89 44.14
N MET A 63 -21.47 -10.51 45.12
CA MET A 63 -21.19 -11.92 45.47
C MET A 63 -22.16 -12.97 44.90
N HIS A 64 -23.30 -12.58 44.31
CA HIS A 64 -24.33 -13.55 43.87
C HIS A 64 -24.51 -13.70 42.35
N VAL A 65 -23.74 -12.98 41.52
CA VAL A 65 -23.91 -13.00 40.04
C VAL A 65 -22.84 -13.84 39.32
N LEU A 66 -21.82 -14.35 40.03
CA LEU A 66 -20.66 -14.99 39.38
C LEU A 66 -20.76 -16.51 39.14
N ALA A 67 -21.93 -17.15 39.31
CA ALA A 67 -22.08 -18.59 39.12
C ALA A 67 -23.20 -18.98 38.14
N VAL A 68 -23.17 -18.48 36.89
CA VAL A 68 -24.17 -18.88 35.87
C VAL A 68 -23.60 -19.18 34.46
N PRO A 69 -22.54 -19.99 34.29
CA PRO A 69 -22.33 -20.66 33.00
C PRO A 69 -22.99 -22.05 32.95
N ALA A 70 -23.18 -22.73 34.08
CA ALA A 70 -23.68 -24.11 34.13
C ALA A 70 -25.22 -24.26 33.98
N ALA A 71 -25.98 -23.19 34.20
CA ALA A 71 -27.45 -23.23 34.16
C ALA A 71 -28.08 -22.77 32.83
N ALA A 72 -27.28 -22.35 31.85
CA ALA A 72 -27.76 -21.95 30.53
C ALA A 72 -28.67 -22.99 29.83
N PRO A 73 -28.37 -24.31 29.84
CA PRO A 73 -29.26 -25.30 29.23
C PRO A 73 -30.60 -25.42 29.97
N LEU A 74 -30.59 -25.33 31.31
CA LEU A 74 -31.81 -25.37 32.13
C LEU A 74 -32.70 -24.14 31.91
N TYR A 75 -32.10 -22.96 31.76
CA TYR A 75 -32.83 -21.74 31.40
C TYR A 75 -33.49 -21.85 30.02
N SER A 76 -32.78 -22.42 29.04
CA SER A 76 -33.35 -22.62 27.70
C SER A 76 -34.52 -23.61 27.70
N ALA A 77 -34.42 -24.69 28.48
CA ALA A 77 -35.49 -25.68 28.63
C ALA A 77 -36.72 -25.09 29.36
N LEU A 78 -36.51 -24.32 30.43
CA LEU A 78 -37.57 -23.63 31.15
C LEU A 78 -38.25 -22.56 30.28
N LEU A 79 -37.49 -21.82 29.47
CA LEU A 79 -38.03 -20.81 28.57
C LEU A 79 -38.86 -21.44 27.44
N VAL A 80 -38.40 -22.55 26.86
CA VAL A 80 -39.16 -23.32 25.85
C VAL A 80 -40.45 -23.86 26.47
N THR A 81 -40.38 -24.41 27.68
CA THR A 81 -41.56 -24.94 28.40
C THR A 81 -42.56 -23.82 28.71
N ALA A 82 -42.09 -22.68 29.20
CA ALA A 82 -42.92 -21.50 29.47
C ALA A 82 -43.57 -20.92 28.20
N LEU A 83 -42.85 -20.93 27.07
CA LEU A 83 -43.38 -20.50 25.77
C LEU A 83 -44.44 -21.47 25.23
N VAL A 84 -44.25 -22.78 25.36
CA VAL A 84 -45.23 -23.80 24.98
C VAL A 84 -46.52 -23.66 25.81
N LEU A 85 -46.38 -23.40 27.11
CA LEU A 85 -47.51 -23.13 28.01
C LEU A 85 -48.22 -21.80 27.67
N CYS A 86 -47.48 -20.74 27.36
CA CYS A 86 -48.08 -19.45 26.95
C CYS A 86 -48.77 -19.50 25.58
N MET A 87 -48.31 -20.36 24.67
CA MET A 87 -48.91 -20.55 23.34
C MET A 87 -50.31 -21.17 23.40
N HIS A 88 -50.61 -21.97 24.44
CA HIS A 88 -51.90 -22.63 24.61
C HIS A 88 -53.00 -21.70 25.15
N SER A 89 -52.66 -20.54 25.72
CA SER A 89 -53.65 -19.60 26.25
C SER A 89 -53.63 -18.27 25.50
N LYS A 90 -54.77 -17.91 24.90
CA LYS A 90 -54.94 -16.65 24.15
C LYS A 90 -54.61 -15.40 24.99
N GLN A 91 -54.73 -15.46 26.31
CA GLN A 91 -54.45 -14.35 27.22
C GLN A 91 -52.95 -14.06 27.43
N TYR A 92 -52.03 -15.00 27.12
CA TYR A 92 -50.59 -14.85 27.42
C TYR A 92 -49.71 -14.56 26.20
N ARG A 93 -50.30 -14.37 25.01
CA ARG A 93 -49.53 -14.08 23.77
C ARG A 93 -48.70 -12.80 23.87
N CYS A 94 -49.20 -11.77 24.55
CA CYS A 94 -48.45 -10.52 24.77
C CYS A 94 -47.26 -10.72 25.71
N ALA A 95 -47.40 -11.56 26.76
CA ALA A 95 -46.32 -11.86 27.69
C ALA A 95 -45.20 -12.67 26.99
N ALA A 96 -45.56 -13.66 26.16
CA ALA A 96 -44.60 -14.44 25.38
C ALA A 96 -43.77 -13.57 24.41
N ALA A 97 -44.40 -12.60 23.73
CA ALA A 97 -43.70 -11.68 22.84
C ALA A 97 -42.67 -10.80 23.57
N VAL A 98 -43.01 -10.34 24.78
CA VAL A 98 -42.10 -9.56 25.64
C VAL A 98 -40.93 -10.43 26.12
N CYS A 99 -41.17 -11.67 26.53
CA CYS A 99 -40.11 -12.59 26.95
C CYS A 99 -39.15 -12.96 25.79
N ILE A 100 -39.67 -13.20 24.58
CA ILE A 100 -38.83 -13.46 23.39
C ILE A 100 -37.98 -12.23 23.06
N SER A 101 -38.56 -11.03 23.16
CA SER A 101 -37.84 -9.76 22.91
C SER A 101 -36.76 -9.48 23.97
N GLN A 102 -37.03 -9.82 25.24
CA GLN A 102 -36.02 -9.69 26.30
C GLN A 102 -34.89 -10.72 26.14
N HIS A 103 -35.23 -11.96 25.78
CA HIS A 103 -34.23 -13.01 25.56
C HIS A 103 -33.36 -12.72 24.33
N SER A 104 -33.92 -12.15 23.25
CA SER A 104 -33.15 -11.72 22.09
C SER A 104 -32.21 -10.56 22.43
N LEU A 105 -32.68 -9.57 23.21
CA LEU A 105 -31.83 -8.45 23.67
C LEU A 105 -30.70 -8.93 24.57
N VAL A 106 -30.97 -9.78 25.56
CA VAL A 106 -29.93 -10.34 26.45
C VAL A 106 -28.91 -11.14 25.64
N ARG A 107 -29.36 -11.93 24.66
CA ARG A 107 -28.46 -12.66 23.76
C ARG A 107 -27.60 -11.72 22.92
N VAL A 108 -28.16 -10.61 22.42
CA VAL A 108 -27.40 -9.61 21.66
C VAL A 108 -26.37 -8.91 22.54
N PHE A 109 -26.73 -8.47 23.74
CA PHE A 109 -25.80 -7.86 24.69
C PHE A 109 -24.68 -8.82 25.10
N TRP A 110 -25.03 -10.06 25.44
CA TRP A 110 -24.05 -11.08 25.80
C TRP A 110 -23.08 -11.37 24.64
N LEU A 111 -23.59 -11.47 23.41
CA LEU A 111 -22.74 -11.64 22.22
C LEU A 111 -21.84 -10.42 21.96
N GLN A 112 -22.28 -9.21 22.29
CA GLN A 112 -21.45 -8.00 22.18
C GLN A 112 -20.35 -7.97 23.23
N ASP A 113 -20.66 -8.26 24.49
CA ASP A 113 -19.68 -8.29 25.59
C ASP A 113 -18.66 -9.41 25.38
N GLU A 114 -19.09 -10.61 24.97
CA GLU A 114 -18.19 -11.72 24.65
C GLU A 114 -17.30 -11.39 23.45
N LYS A 115 -17.85 -10.77 22.39
CA LYS A 115 -17.06 -10.30 21.25
C LYS A 115 -16.02 -9.26 21.70
N LYS A 116 -16.39 -8.31 22.57
CA LYS A 116 -15.48 -7.30 23.09
C LYS A 116 -14.35 -7.94 23.90
N ARG A 117 -14.68 -8.88 24.78
CA ARG A 117 -13.70 -9.67 25.55
C ARG A 117 -12.72 -10.41 24.63
N GLN A 118 -13.22 -11.09 23.60
CA GLN A 118 -12.37 -11.80 22.64
C GLN A 118 -11.48 -10.86 21.81
N ILE A 119 -11.95 -9.64 21.51
CA ILE A 119 -11.15 -8.60 20.86
C ILE A 119 -10.03 -8.12 21.79
N ASP A 120 -10.33 -7.87 23.06
CA ASP A 120 -9.33 -7.44 24.05
C ASP A 120 -8.28 -8.55 24.28
N GLU A 121 -8.70 -9.81 24.45
CA GLU A 121 -7.78 -10.96 24.55
C GLU A 121 -6.90 -11.13 23.31
N ALA A 122 -7.50 -11.02 22.11
CA ALA A 122 -6.74 -11.08 20.86
C ALA A 122 -5.77 -9.89 20.72
N HIS A 123 -6.14 -8.71 21.24
CA HIS A 123 -5.28 -7.54 21.22
C HIS A 123 -4.03 -7.75 22.07
N ASP A 124 -4.18 -8.24 23.29
CA ASP A 124 -3.06 -8.49 24.19
C ASP A 124 -2.11 -9.56 23.61
N LEU A 125 -2.66 -10.61 23.01
CA LEU A 125 -1.87 -11.65 22.33
C LEU A 125 -1.16 -11.14 21.07
N LEU A 126 -1.77 -10.23 20.31
CA LEU A 126 -1.23 -9.77 19.01
C LEU A 126 -0.43 -8.47 19.10
N GLN A 127 -0.41 -7.82 20.26
CA GLN A 127 0.40 -6.62 20.51
C GLN A 127 1.89 -6.83 20.21
N PRO A 128 2.55 -7.95 20.62
CA PRO A 128 3.95 -8.23 20.28
C PRO A 128 4.18 -8.43 18.77
N LEU A 129 3.12 -8.72 18.02
CA LEU A 129 3.13 -8.91 16.56
C LEU A 129 2.86 -7.61 15.81
N ALA A 130 2.84 -6.46 16.50
CA ALA A 130 2.56 -5.14 15.97
C ALA A 130 1.21 -5.03 15.23
N CYS A 131 0.20 -5.78 15.69
CA CYS A 131 -1.17 -5.66 15.21
C CYS A 131 -1.90 -4.57 15.99
N SER A 132 -2.61 -3.67 15.30
CA SER A 132 -3.40 -2.64 15.97
C SER A 132 -4.76 -3.19 16.44
N ARG A 133 -5.34 -2.62 17.49
CA ARG A 133 -6.71 -2.94 17.94
C ARG A 133 -7.74 -2.83 16.80
N LYS A 134 -7.66 -1.77 16.00
CA LYS A 134 -8.55 -1.56 14.84
C LYS A 134 -8.47 -2.71 13.82
N PHE A 135 -7.30 -3.33 13.66
CA PHE A 135 -7.13 -4.47 12.74
C PHE A 135 -7.88 -5.68 13.26
N ILE A 136 -7.76 -5.94 14.55
CA ILE A 136 -8.43 -7.04 15.22
C ILE A 136 -9.94 -6.84 15.14
N GLU A 137 -10.43 -5.66 15.52
CA GLU A 137 -11.85 -5.29 15.39
C GLU A 137 -12.38 -5.52 13.96
N GLN A 138 -11.59 -5.19 12.93
CA GLN A 138 -11.94 -5.43 11.54
C GLN A 138 -11.93 -6.92 11.16
N VAL A 139 -10.96 -7.69 11.65
CA VAL A 139 -10.93 -9.15 11.47
C VAL A 139 -12.20 -9.77 12.06
N TYR A 140 -12.60 -9.36 13.27
CA TYR A 140 -13.83 -9.80 13.92
C TYR A 140 -15.11 -9.29 13.23
N SER A 141 -15.09 -8.09 12.62
CA SER A 141 -16.26 -7.57 11.89
C SER A 141 -16.49 -8.30 10.57
N LYS A 142 -15.41 -8.62 9.83
CA LYS A 142 -15.49 -9.39 8.58
C LYS A 142 -15.75 -10.89 8.82
N ARG A 143 -15.41 -11.42 10.00
CA ARG A 143 -15.56 -12.85 10.36
C ARG A 143 -16.92 -13.28 10.91
N PHE A 144 -17.96 -12.45 10.87
CA PHE A 144 -19.32 -12.93 11.16
C PHE A 144 -19.85 -14.01 10.19
N ARG A 145 -19.04 -14.41 9.18
CA ARG A 145 -19.34 -15.48 8.22
C ARG A 145 -18.29 -16.60 8.17
N LEU A 146 -17.66 -16.98 9.28
CA LEU A 146 -16.95 -18.26 9.30
C LEU A 146 -17.95 -19.42 9.47
N PRO A 147 -18.02 -20.39 8.53
CA PRO A 147 -19.00 -21.48 8.55
C PRO A 147 -18.66 -22.62 9.52
N SER A 148 -17.50 -22.59 10.19
CA SER A 148 -17.09 -23.65 11.10
C SER A 148 -17.41 -23.29 12.53
N ALA A 149 -18.23 -24.12 13.19
CA ALA A 149 -18.34 -24.15 14.65
C ALA A 149 -16.93 -24.15 15.28
N PRO A 150 -16.72 -23.43 16.39
CA PRO A 150 -15.43 -23.41 17.07
C PRO A 150 -14.96 -24.86 17.25
N ALA A 151 -13.73 -25.15 16.83
CA ALA A 151 -13.13 -26.44 17.12
C ALA A 151 -13.21 -26.64 18.64
N PRO A 152 -13.53 -27.85 19.14
CA PRO A 152 -13.86 -28.07 20.55
C PRO A 152 -12.73 -27.75 21.55
N HIS A 153 -11.54 -27.35 21.09
CA HIS A 153 -10.33 -27.25 21.91
C HIS A 153 -9.49 -25.97 21.71
N GLY A 154 -9.95 -24.94 20.98
CA GLY A 154 -9.15 -23.72 20.76
C GLY A 154 -9.95 -22.43 20.90
N SER A 155 -9.43 -21.46 21.68
CA SER A 155 -9.99 -20.10 21.66
C SER A 155 -9.59 -19.41 20.36
N PHE A 156 -10.54 -18.71 19.74
CA PHE A 156 -10.29 -17.98 18.50
C PHE A 156 -9.09 -17.01 18.56
N PRO A 157 -8.87 -16.26 19.67
CA PRO A 157 -7.67 -15.43 19.84
C PRO A 157 -6.36 -16.20 19.66
N GLN A 158 -6.26 -17.40 20.22
CA GLN A 158 -5.07 -18.26 20.09
C GLN A 158 -4.88 -18.77 18.66
N GLU A 159 -5.97 -19.17 17.99
CA GLU A 159 -5.90 -19.56 16.58
C GLU A 159 -5.46 -18.40 15.69
N LEU A 160 -5.97 -17.20 15.95
CA LEU A 160 -5.58 -16.00 15.20
C LEU A 160 -4.10 -15.66 15.43
N HIS A 161 -3.64 -15.75 16.68
CA HIS A 161 -2.22 -15.62 17.04
C HIS A 161 -1.37 -16.63 16.25
N ALA A 162 -1.68 -17.93 16.31
CA ALA A 162 -0.93 -18.96 15.59
C ALA A 162 -0.85 -18.73 14.07
N ARG A 163 -1.94 -18.24 13.46
CA ARG A 163 -1.99 -17.93 12.01
C ARG A 163 -1.12 -16.73 11.66
N ILE A 164 -1.13 -15.68 12.49
CA ILE A 164 -0.30 -14.49 12.26
C ILE A 164 1.18 -14.81 12.50
N THR A 165 1.51 -15.60 13.53
CA THR A 165 2.87 -16.10 13.76
C THR A 165 3.38 -16.89 12.56
N ALA A 166 2.58 -17.84 12.05
CA ALA A 166 2.96 -18.60 10.86
C ALA A 166 3.22 -17.72 9.63
N LEU A 167 2.42 -16.66 9.44
CA LEU A 167 2.64 -15.70 8.35
C LEU A 167 3.92 -14.87 8.55
N GLN A 168 4.28 -14.53 9.79
CA GLN A 168 5.55 -13.84 10.08
C GLN A 168 6.76 -14.73 9.83
N ASP A 169 6.68 -16.00 10.24
CA ASP A 169 7.70 -17.01 9.97
C ASP A 169 7.90 -17.17 8.47
N ILE A 170 6.80 -17.38 7.73
CA ILE A 170 6.80 -17.50 6.28
C ILE A 170 7.38 -16.24 5.64
N ALA A 171 7.06 -15.05 6.15
CA ALA A 171 7.51 -13.78 5.59
C ALA A 171 8.94 -13.38 6.01
N HIS A 172 9.60 -14.16 6.87
CA HIS A 172 10.85 -13.80 7.54
C HIS A 172 10.80 -12.39 8.17
N ALA A 173 9.64 -12.01 8.70
CA ALA A 173 9.39 -10.69 9.27
C ALA A 173 9.94 -10.62 10.71
N HIS A 174 11.25 -10.61 10.85
CA HIS A 174 11.90 -10.70 12.15
C HIS A 174 11.94 -9.35 12.87
N THR A 175 11.97 -8.22 12.15
CA THR A 175 11.99 -6.89 12.76
C THR A 175 10.58 -6.36 13.05
N GLN A 176 10.43 -5.53 14.09
CA GLN A 176 9.13 -4.95 14.45
C GLN A 176 8.51 -4.13 13.29
N GLN A 177 9.34 -3.42 12.51
CA GLN A 177 8.88 -2.68 11.32
C GLN A 177 8.35 -3.60 10.22
N GLN A 178 9.01 -4.75 9.98
CA GLN A 178 8.55 -5.75 9.01
C GLN A 178 7.24 -6.40 9.47
N ARG A 179 7.13 -6.74 10.76
CA ARG A 179 5.89 -7.27 11.36
C ARG A 179 4.74 -6.27 11.20
N ALA A 180 4.95 -5.00 11.58
CA ALA A 180 3.94 -3.95 11.40
C ALA A 180 3.55 -3.74 9.93
N ALA A 181 4.52 -3.81 9.00
CA ALA A 181 4.24 -3.74 7.57
C ALA A 181 3.42 -4.94 7.07
N LEU A 182 3.72 -6.15 7.54
CA LEU A 182 2.96 -7.35 7.22
C LEU A 182 1.53 -7.28 7.78
N SER A 183 1.37 -6.90 9.04
CA SER A 183 0.05 -6.72 9.68
C SER A 183 -0.82 -5.71 8.91
N ARG A 184 -0.25 -4.60 8.47
CA ARG A 184 -0.93 -3.63 7.58
C ARG A 184 -1.30 -4.22 6.22
N ARG A 185 -0.51 -5.13 5.67
CA ARG A 185 -0.84 -5.81 4.40
C ARG A 185 -1.97 -6.83 4.60
N LEU A 186 -1.96 -7.55 5.71
CA LEU A 186 -3.01 -8.50 6.08
C LEU A 186 -4.37 -7.84 6.32
N TRP A 187 -4.40 -6.55 6.68
CA TRP A 187 -5.62 -5.73 6.74
C TRP A 187 -6.50 -5.86 5.49
N HIS A 188 -5.86 -5.94 4.32
CA HIS A 188 -6.53 -6.04 3.03
C HIS A 188 -6.79 -7.48 2.58
N SER A 189 -6.38 -8.48 3.36
CA SER A 189 -6.41 -9.89 2.96
C SER A 189 -6.86 -10.79 4.12
N THR A 190 -7.97 -10.43 4.77
CA THR A 190 -8.50 -11.17 5.93
C THR A 190 -8.92 -12.60 5.61
N GLU A 191 -9.14 -12.94 4.34
CA GLU A 191 -9.44 -14.31 3.89
C GLU A 191 -8.28 -15.28 4.15
N LEU A 192 -7.02 -14.82 4.07
CA LEU A 192 -5.85 -15.64 4.40
C LEU A 192 -5.89 -16.12 5.85
N LEU A 193 -6.40 -15.27 6.74
CA LEU A 193 -6.51 -15.61 8.14
C LEU A 193 -7.51 -16.73 8.36
N ASN A 194 -8.34 -17.10 7.39
CA ASN A 194 -9.24 -18.26 7.49
C ASN A 194 -8.52 -19.60 7.26
N LEU A 195 -7.34 -19.60 6.67
CA LEU A 195 -6.52 -20.80 6.50
C LEU A 195 -5.85 -21.20 7.82
N ARG A 196 -5.66 -22.51 8.00
CA ARG A 196 -4.89 -23.04 9.15
C ARG A 196 -3.40 -22.72 9.01
N PRO A 197 -2.65 -22.54 10.11
CA PRO A 197 -1.21 -22.27 10.07
C PRO A 197 -0.42 -23.28 9.23
N GLU A 198 -0.74 -24.56 9.32
CA GLU A 198 -0.08 -25.65 8.59
C GLU A 198 -0.35 -25.54 7.09
N THR A 199 -1.59 -25.21 6.72
CA THR A 199 -1.97 -24.98 5.32
C THR A 199 -1.24 -23.79 4.74
N LEU A 200 -1.07 -22.70 5.50
CA LEU A 200 -0.31 -21.53 5.05
C LEU A 200 1.16 -21.89 4.79
N ARG A 201 1.79 -22.63 5.71
CA ARG A 201 3.20 -23.09 5.55
C ARG A 201 3.36 -24.01 4.34
N HIS A 202 2.47 -24.99 4.20
CA HIS A 202 2.50 -25.90 3.05
C HIS A 202 2.31 -25.17 1.73
N LYS A 203 1.34 -24.24 1.66
CA LYS A 203 1.13 -23.42 0.46
C LYS A 203 2.31 -22.52 0.15
N ALA A 204 2.94 -21.91 1.15
CA ALA A 204 4.12 -21.06 0.95
C ALA A 204 5.32 -21.87 0.43
N ALA A 205 5.54 -23.08 0.98
CA ALA A 205 6.58 -24.00 0.53
C ALA A 205 6.31 -24.47 -0.91
N ALA A 206 5.09 -24.93 -1.20
CA ALA A 206 4.69 -25.37 -2.54
C ALA A 206 4.79 -24.23 -3.57
N LEU A 207 4.36 -23.01 -3.20
CA LEU A 207 4.50 -21.83 -4.03
C LEU A 207 5.97 -21.50 -4.31
N SER A 208 6.81 -21.56 -3.28
CA SER A 208 8.25 -21.31 -3.43
C SER A 208 8.89 -22.32 -4.37
N GLN A 209 8.60 -23.61 -4.20
CA GLN A 209 9.10 -24.67 -5.05
C GLN A 209 8.64 -24.52 -6.51
N GLN A 210 7.34 -24.29 -6.74
CA GLN A 210 6.77 -24.15 -8.09
C GLN A 210 7.29 -22.92 -8.83
N LEU A 211 7.42 -21.77 -8.15
CA LEU A 211 7.93 -20.56 -8.78
C LEU A 211 9.45 -20.64 -9.05
N GLN A 212 10.23 -21.31 -8.19
CA GLN A 212 11.66 -21.50 -8.39
C GLN A 212 12.02 -22.43 -9.56
N GLN A 213 11.07 -23.25 -10.03
CA GLN A 213 11.24 -24.04 -11.26
C GLN A 213 11.22 -23.16 -12.54
N GLN A 214 10.79 -21.90 -12.43
CA GLN A 214 10.80 -20.96 -13.55
C GLN A 214 12.19 -20.33 -13.70
N ASP A 215 12.65 -20.21 -14.94
CA ASP A 215 13.99 -19.72 -15.24
C ASP A 215 14.29 -18.35 -14.60
N GLY A 216 15.43 -18.27 -13.89
CA GLY A 216 15.91 -17.09 -13.18
C GLY A 216 15.16 -16.69 -11.90
N VAL A 217 14.09 -17.41 -11.48
CA VAL A 217 13.33 -17.04 -10.28
C VAL A 217 14.03 -17.53 -9.01
N THR A 218 14.50 -16.58 -8.21
CA THR A 218 15.20 -16.89 -6.95
C THR A 218 14.24 -17.02 -5.76
N ALA A 219 14.62 -17.79 -4.75
CA ALA A 219 13.90 -17.90 -3.48
C ALA A 219 13.63 -16.52 -2.85
N GLY A 220 14.62 -15.61 -2.89
CA GLY A 220 14.49 -14.26 -2.37
C GLY A 220 13.46 -13.39 -3.12
N LEU A 221 13.19 -13.64 -4.41
CA LEU A 221 12.11 -12.96 -5.13
C LEU A 221 10.74 -13.48 -4.72
N VAL A 222 10.58 -14.79 -4.61
CA VAL A 222 9.32 -15.41 -4.15
C VAL A 222 8.99 -14.98 -2.73
N GLN A 223 10.01 -14.96 -1.87
CA GLN A 223 9.89 -14.47 -0.52
C GLN A 223 9.44 -13.01 -0.47
N ARG A 224 10.08 -12.14 -1.27
CA ARG A 224 9.66 -10.74 -1.40
C ARG A 224 8.22 -10.62 -1.88
N LEU A 225 7.77 -11.48 -2.80
CA LEU A 225 6.38 -11.52 -3.27
C LEU A 225 5.41 -11.85 -2.13
N ILE A 226 5.66 -12.93 -1.38
CA ILE A 226 4.80 -13.35 -0.27
C ILE A 226 4.72 -12.24 0.80
N THR A 227 5.87 -11.67 1.18
CA THR A 227 5.91 -10.58 2.16
C THR A 227 5.19 -9.33 1.64
N ALA A 228 5.38 -8.96 0.36
CA ALA A 228 4.74 -7.80 -0.27
C ALA A 228 3.23 -7.96 -0.46
N GLN A 229 2.79 -9.19 -0.72
CA GLN A 229 1.43 -9.53 -1.14
C GLN A 229 1.02 -10.88 -0.56
N PRO A 230 0.67 -10.96 0.74
CA PRO A 230 0.31 -12.23 1.34
C PRO A 230 -0.85 -12.95 0.64
N SER A 231 -1.71 -12.22 -0.08
CA SER A 231 -2.82 -12.75 -0.86
C SER A 231 -2.40 -13.72 -1.96
N VAL A 232 -1.12 -13.75 -2.36
CA VAL A 232 -0.62 -14.76 -3.31
C VAL A 232 -0.79 -16.19 -2.79
N LEU A 233 -0.84 -16.38 -1.47
CA LEU A 233 -1.08 -17.69 -0.85
C LEU A 233 -2.54 -18.17 -1.00
N MET A 234 -3.45 -17.32 -1.48
CA MET A 234 -4.81 -17.76 -1.83
C MET A 234 -4.85 -18.52 -3.16
N PHE A 235 -3.88 -18.28 -4.04
CA PHE A 235 -3.80 -18.95 -5.33
C PHE A 235 -3.30 -20.40 -5.20
N ARG A 236 -3.62 -21.22 -6.20
CA ARG A 236 -2.94 -22.49 -6.40
C ARG A 236 -1.54 -22.22 -6.95
N PRO A 237 -0.47 -22.81 -6.37
CA PRO A 237 0.91 -22.63 -6.84
C PRO A 237 1.08 -22.83 -8.35
N GLU A 238 0.44 -23.85 -8.91
CA GLU A 238 0.55 -24.24 -10.31
C GLU A 238 -0.08 -23.19 -11.23
N THR A 239 -1.27 -22.68 -10.87
CA THR A 239 -1.94 -21.62 -11.63
C THR A 239 -1.11 -20.34 -11.63
N LEU A 240 -0.46 -20.02 -10.50
CA LEU A 240 0.37 -18.83 -10.42
C LEU A 240 1.67 -18.97 -11.23
N ALA A 241 2.29 -20.16 -11.23
CA ALA A 241 3.45 -20.48 -12.06
C ALA A 241 3.11 -20.44 -13.56
N GLN A 242 1.98 -21.04 -13.97
CA GLN A 242 1.49 -20.98 -15.35
C GLN A 242 1.20 -19.54 -15.79
N LYS A 243 0.57 -18.75 -14.92
CA LYS A 243 0.30 -17.34 -15.18
C LYS A 243 1.58 -16.53 -15.30
N LEU A 244 2.57 -16.80 -14.46
CA LEU A 244 3.87 -16.15 -14.51
C LEU A 244 4.58 -16.44 -15.84
N ALA A 245 4.67 -17.71 -16.22
CA ALA A 245 5.26 -18.15 -17.48
C ALA A 245 4.51 -17.59 -18.70
N GLY A 246 3.17 -17.66 -18.68
CA GLY A 246 2.32 -17.14 -19.75
C GLY A 246 2.44 -15.62 -19.92
N THR A 247 2.52 -14.88 -18.82
CA THR A 247 2.74 -13.43 -18.85
C THR A 247 4.14 -13.11 -19.39
N GLY A 248 5.17 -13.85 -18.96
CA GLY A 248 6.53 -13.70 -19.48
C GLY A 248 6.60 -13.94 -20.99
N LYS A 249 5.99 -15.02 -21.47
CA LYS A 249 5.93 -15.35 -22.91
C LYS A 249 5.28 -14.25 -23.74
N ARG A 250 4.14 -13.71 -23.29
CA ARG A 250 3.39 -12.67 -24.02
C ARG A 250 4.10 -11.31 -24.03
N LEU A 251 4.82 -11.01 -22.96
CA LEU A 251 5.60 -9.79 -22.85
C LEU A 251 7.02 -9.95 -23.42
N GLY A 252 7.42 -11.14 -23.88
CA GLY A 252 8.78 -11.40 -24.34
C GLY A 252 9.85 -11.18 -23.25
N VAL A 253 9.52 -11.40 -21.97
CA VAL A 253 10.44 -11.18 -20.84
C VAL A 253 10.53 -12.39 -19.92
N LEU A 254 11.64 -12.47 -19.20
CA LEU A 254 11.89 -13.55 -18.24
C LEU A 254 10.93 -13.46 -17.04
N PRO A 255 10.53 -14.61 -16.45
CA PRO A 255 9.67 -14.66 -15.25
C PRO A 255 10.07 -13.72 -14.09
N PRO A 256 11.36 -13.51 -13.75
CA PRO A 256 11.76 -12.59 -12.68
C PRO A 256 11.34 -11.13 -12.95
N VAL A 257 11.30 -10.72 -14.22
CA VAL A 257 10.87 -9.36 -14.61
C VAL A 257 9.38 -9.20 -14.34
N VAL A 258 8.58 -10.22 -14.68
CA VAL A 258 7.14 -10.24 -14.40
C VAL A 258 6.88 -10.23 -12.89
N LEU A 259 7.64 -11.00 -12.10
CA LEU A 259 7.55 -10.93 -10.63
C LEU A 259 7.88 -9.52 -10.12
N GLY A 260 8.89 -8.87 -10.68
CA GLY A 260 9.19 -7.46 -10.40
C GLY A 260 8.04 -6.51 -10.73
N MET A 261 7.34 -6.75 -11.85
CA MET A 261 6.13 -6.00 -12.21
C MET A 261 4.99 -6.24 -11.22
N TRP A 262 4.72 -7.49 -10.83
CA TRP A 262 3.70 -7.81 -9.84
C TRP A 262 4.00 -7.17 -8.50
N LEU A 263 5.27 -7.20 -8.06
CA LEU A 263 5.73 -6.52 -6.84
C LEU A 263 5.45 -5.02 -6.85
N ARG A 264 5.69 -4.35 -7.99
CA ARG A 264 5.37 -2.93 -8.18
C ARG A 264 3.86 -2.68 -8.26
N GLN A 265 3.11 -3.59 -8.87
CA GLN A 265 1.69 -3.42 -9.13
C GLN A 265 0.88 -4.68 -8.81
N ARG A 266 0.33 -4.71 -7.58
CA ARG A 266 -0.35 -5.87 -7.00
C ARG A 266 -1.55 -6.35 -7.82
N SER A 267 -2.32 -5.44 -8.41
CA SER A 267 -3.54 -5.82 -9.14
C SER A 267 -3.27 -6.65 -10.40
N LEU A 268 -2.05 -6.63 -10.95
CA LEU A 268 -1.71 -7.43 -12.13
C LEU A 268 -1.82 -8.92 -11.88
N ILE A 269 -1.56 -9.38 -10.66
CA ILE A 269 -1.66 -10.81 -10.33
C ILE A 269 -3.09 -11.33 -10.41
N ASN A 270 -4.09 -10.46 -10.39
CA ASN A 270 -5.50 -10.83 -10.44
C ASN A 270 -6.08 -10.80 -11.87
N ASN A 271 -5.45 -10.09 -12.80
CA ASN A 271 -5.94 -9.98 -14.17
C ASN A 271 -5.89 -11.33 -14.89
N SER A 272 -6.96 -11.75 -15.58
CA SER A 272 -6.87 -12.94 -16.43
C SER A 272 -5.89 -12.71 -17.58
N MET A 273 -5.40 -13.80 -18.15
CA MET A 273 -4.52 -13.73 -19.32
C MET A 273 -5.24 -13.02 -20.48
N ASP A 274 -6.50 -13.33 -20.74
CA ASP A 274 -7.27 -12.69 -21.83
C ASP A 274 -7.44 -11.17 -21.62
N THR A 275 -7.64 -10.73 -20.38
CA THR A 275 -7.68 -9.30 -20.06
C THR A 275 -6.32 -8.64 -20.30
N LEU A 276 -5.21 -9.32 -20.02
CA LEU A 276 -3.88 -8.79 -20.30
C LEU A 276 -3.65 -8.63 -21.81
N ASP A 277 -4.08 -9.59 -22.64
CA ASP A 277 -3.96 -9.50 -24.10
C ASP A 277 -4.79 -8.36 -24.67
N ALA A 278 -6.06 -8.26 -24.27
CA ALA A 278 -6.94 -7.20 -24.72
C ALA A 278 -6.33 -5.81 -24.41
N LYS A 279 -5.79 -5.64 -23.19
CA LYS A 279 -5.13 -4.39 -22.80
C LYS A 279 -3.83 -4.12 -23.57
N LEU A 280 -3.02 -5.15 -23.84
CA LEU A 280 -1.80 -5.00 -24.62
C LEU A 280 -2.12 -4.58 -26.06
N LEU A 281 -3.13 -5.21 -26.68
CA LEU A 281 -3.58 -4.87 -28.03
C LEU A 281 -4.12 -3.44 -28.09
N GLU A 282 -4.95 -3.05 -27.12
CA GLU A 282 -5.49 -1.70 -27.04
C GLU A 282 -4.40 -0.65 -26.81
N LEU A 283 -3.43 -0.92 -25.92
CA LEU A 283 -2.27 -0.06 -25.71
C LEU A 283 -1.41 0.07 -26.98
N ALA A 284 -1.21 -1.03 -27.72
CA ALA A 284 -0.48 -1.04 -28.98
C ALA A 284 -1.11 -0.09 -30.01
N GLY A 285 -2.43 -0.23 -30.20
CA GLY A 285 -3.20 0.57 -31.16
C GLY A 285 -3.26 2.05 -30.76
N MET A 286 -3.55 2.34 -29.50
CA MET A 286 -3.64 3.72 -28.99
C MET A 286 -2.30 4.46 -29.10
N LEU A 287 -1.20 3.80 -28.74
CA LEU A 287 0.12 4.43 -28.69
C LEU A 287 0.90 4.31 -30.01
N HIS A 288 0.35 3.63 -31.02
CA HIS A 288 1.02 3.31 -32.28
C HIS A 288 2.42 2.70 -32.07
N LEU A 289 2.55 1.83 -31.06
CA LEU A 289 3.81 1.21 -30.69
C LEU A 289 3.94 -0.17 -31.31
N GLN A 290 5.13 -0.44 -31.84
CA GLN A 290 5.53 -1.81 -32.18
C GLN A 290 5.69 -2.65 -30.91
N GLU A 291 5.60 -3.97 -31.07
CA GLU A 291 5.63 -4.94 -29.98
C GLU A 291 6.79 -4.71 -28.99
N GLN A 292 8.02 -4.55 -29.48
CA GLN A 292 9.19 -4.31 -28.63
C GLN A 292 9.09 -3.00 -27.82
N GLY A 293 8.53 -1.94 -28.40
CA GLY A 293 8.31 -0.67 -27.72
C GLY A 293 7.26 -0.79 -26.63
N LEU A 294 6.17 -1.50 -26.93
CA LEU A 294 5.11 -1.79 -25.97
C LEU A 294 5.61 -2.64 -24.80
N GLN A 295 6.40 -3.69 -25.06
CA GLN A 295 6.99 -4.53 -24.02
C GLN A 295 7.86 -3.71 -23.06
N LYS A 296 8.75 -2.86 -23.60
CA LYS A 296 9.58 -1.95 -22.79
C LYS A 296 8.75 -1.00 -21.94
N LEU A 297 7.73 -0.39 -22.54
CA LEU A 297 6.80 0.52 -21.87
C LEU A 297 6.09 -0.16 -20.70
N VAL A 298 5.50 -1.33 -20.94
CA VAL A 298 4.72 -2.08 -19.95
C VAL A 298 5.59 -2.57 -18.80
N VAL A 299 6.81 -3.04 -19.08
CA VAL A 299 7.76 -3.46 -18.04
C VAL A 299 8.16 -2.28 -17.17
N ALA A 300 8.40 -1.11 -17.78
CA ALA A 300 8.77 0.10 -17.06
C ALA A 300 7.60 0.69 -16.25
N ALA A 301 6.37 0.64 -16.77
CA ALA A 301 5.15 1.12 -16.12
C ALA A 301 4.04 0.06 -16.07
N PRO A 302 4.16 -0.93 -15.17
CA PRO A 302 3.14 -1.98 -15.01
C PRO A 302 1.77 -1.43 -14.54
N THR A 303 1.73 -0.20 -14.04
CA THR A 303 0.51 0.52 -13.65
C THR A 303 -0.46 0.72 -14.83
N LEU A 304 0.03 0.74 -16.06
CA LEU A 304 -0.81 0.86 -17.27
C LEU A 304 -1.74 -0.34 -17.42
N LEU A 305 -1.20 -1.56 -17.29
CA LEU A 305 -1.99 -2.79 -17.37
C LEU A 305 -2.94 -2.98 -16.17
N ALA A 306 -2.62 -2.35 -15.04
CA ALA A 306 -3.45 -2.39 -13.85
C ALA A 306 -4.61 -1.38 -13.85
N SER A 307 -4.50 -0.31 -14.65
CA SER A 307 -5.48 0.75 -14.72
C SER A 307 -6.65 0.36 -15.64
N CYS A 308 -7.77 1.06 -15.52
CA CYS A 308 -8.84 0.99 -16.52
C CYS A 308 -8.33 1.63 -17.83
N MET A 309 -8.57 0.99 -18.97
CA MET A 309 -8.07 1.46 -20.26
C MET A 309 -8.66 2.81 -20.66
N ASP A 310 -9.92 3.08 -20.34
CA ASP A 310 -10.54 4.41 -20.56
C ASP A 310 -9.77 5.53 -19.84
N LYS A 311 -9.27 5.26 -18.63
CA LYS A 311 -8.48 6.24 -17.88
C LYS A 311 -7.11 6.44 -18.49
N VAL A 312 -6.50 5.39 -19.03
CA VAL A 312 -5.21 5.52 -19.72
C VAL A 312 -5.41 6.29 -21.03
N ARG A 313 -6.46 5.98 -21.78
CA ARG A 313 -6.85 6.67 -23.02
C ARG A 313 -7.12 8.15 -22.80
N ALA A 314 -7.99 8.49 -21.86
CA ALA A 314 -8.28 9.89 -21.53
C ALA A 314 -7.02 10.65 -21.11
N ARG A 315 -6.09 10.01 -20.36
CA ARG A 315 -4.81 10.64 -20.04
C ARG A 315 -3.93 10.83 -21.26
N PHE A 316 -3.88 9.85 -22.17
CA PHE A 316 -3.11 9.96 -23.39
C PHE A 316 -3.65 11.06 -24.31
N GLU A 317 -4.96 11.13 -24.51
CA GLU A 317 -5.64 12.17 -25.29
C GLU A 317 -5.41 13.55 -24.68
N ASN A 318 -5.63 13.71 -23.37
CA ASN A 318 -5.35 14.97 -22.68
C ASN A 318 -3.87 15.39 -22.79
N LEU A 319 -2.93 14.44 -22.74
CA LEU A 319 -1.51 14.74 -22.95
C LEU A 319 -1.27 15.24 -24.37
N LEU A 320 -1.91 14.63 -25.37
CA LEU A 320 -1.79 15.03 -26.76
C LEU A 320 -2.38 16.43 -26.99
N ASP A 321 -3.52 16.74 -26.37
CA ASP A 321 -4.18 18.05 -26.44
C ASP A 321 -3.38 19.16 -25.76
N CYS A 322 -2.62 18.82 -24.72
CA CYS A 322 -1.73 19.77 -24.03
C CYS A 322 -0.44 20.07 -24.81
N LEU A 323 -0.09 19.25 -25.80
CA LEU A 323 1.14 19.39 -26.56
C LEU A 323 0.86 20.12 -27.90
N PRO A 324 1.81 20.90 -28.43
CA PRO A 324 1.63 21.58 -29.71
C PRO A 324 1.36 20.58 -30.84
N SER A 325 0.17 20.66 -31.44
CA SER A 325 -0.31 19.73 -32.47
C SER A 325 0.53 19.75 -33.76
N ASP A 326 1.26 20.83 -33.99
CA ASP A 326 2.19 21.00 -35.12
C ASP A 326 3.53 20.26 -34.94
N THR A 327 3.76 19.74 -33.73
CA THR A 327 5.02 19.13 -33.31
C THR A 327 4.84 17.70 -32.83
N TRP A 328 3.72 17.39 -32.17
CA TRP A 328 3.46 16.09 -31.58
C TRP A 328 2.38 15.32 -32.31
N THR A 329 2.76 14.16 -32.84
CA THR A 329 1.79 13.14 -33.27
C THR A 329 1.60 12.11 -32.15
N ALA A 330 0.47 11.39 -32.20
CA ALA A 330 0.20 10.28 -31.27
C ALA A 330 1.35 9.24 -31.28
N GLU A 331 1.91 8.95 -32.46
CA GLU A 331 3.04 8.03 -32.61
C GLU A 331 4.32 8.57 -31.95
N MET A 332 4.64 9.86 -32.14
CA MET A 332 5.80 10.48 -31.50
C MET A 332 5.68 10.47 -29.97
N LEU A 333 4.49 10.79 -29.47
CA LEU A 333 4.19 10.71 -28.03
C LEU A 333 4.33 9.27 -27.53
N GLY A 334 3.76 8.29 -28.24
CA GLY A 334 3.88 6.87 -27.92
C GLY A 334 5.33 6.41 -27.81
N ARG A 335 6.16 6.70 -28.82
CA ARG A 335 7.61 6.38 -28.81
C ARG A 335 8.33 7.00 -27.62
N ALA A 336 7.98 8.22 -27.26
CA ALA A 336 8.65 8.90 -26.18
C ALA A 336 8.16 8.47 -24.78
N LEU A 337 6.91 7.99 -24.68
CA LEU A 337 6.39 7.34 -23.48
C LEU A 337 7.13 6.04 -23.15
N VAL A 338 7.70 5.33 -24.14
CA VAL A 338 8.58 4.17 -23.88
C VAL A 338 9.77 4.56 -23.00
N SER A 339 10.33 5.74 -23.23
CA SER A 339 11.46 6.28 -22.44
C SER A 339 11.02 6.92 -21.12
N TYR A 340 9.82 7.51 -21.10
CA TYR A 340 9.33 8.32 -19.98
C TYR A 340 7.89 7.96 -19.60
N PRO A 341 7.64 6.72 -19.13
CA PRO A 341 6.28 6.24 -18.96
C PRO A 341 5.57 6.85 -17.73
N ALA A 342 6.35 7.43 -16.81
CA ALA A 342 5.83 8.19 -15.67
C ALA A 342 4.97 9.39 -16.10
N VAL A 343 5.12 9.88 -17.34
CA VAL A 343 4.33 11.00 -17.88
C VAL A 343 2.83 10.71 -17.81
N LEU A 344 2.41 9.46 -18.05
CA LEU A 344 1.01 9.02 -17.97
C LEU A 344 0.44 9.00 -16.53
N THR A 345 1.27 9.30 -15.53
CA THR A 345 0.82 9.39 -14.13
C THR A 345 0.51 10.81 -13.70
N TYR A 346 0.94 11.83 -14.45
CA TYR A 346 0.67 13.24 -14.14
C TYR A 346 -0.74 13.66 -14.58
N SER A 347 -1.27 14.70 -13.94
CA SER A 347 -2.47 15.38 -14.44
C SER A 347 -2.16 16.17 -15.72
N ALA A 348 -3.17 16.39 -16.55
CA ALA A 348 -3.05 17.19 -17.77
C ALA A 348 -2.56 18.62 -17.47
N GLU A 349 -3.05 19.23 -16.39
CA GLU A 349 -2.61 20.54 -15.92
C GLU A 349 -1.14 20.57 -15.54
N THR A 350 -0.68 19.55 -14.80
CA THR A 350 0.74 19.43 -14.46
C THR A 350 1.54 19.40 -15.75
N VAL A 351 1.13 18.58 -16.72
CA VAL A 351 1.84 18.45 -17.98
C VAL A 351 1.87 19.78 -18.75
N ARG A 352 0.72 20.42 -18.89
CA ARG A 352 0.61 21.73 -19.54
C ARG A 352 1.53 22.76 -18.90
N HIS A 353 1.50 22.88 -17.58
CA HIS A 353 2.36 23.81 -16.84
C HIS A 353 3.85 23.49 -17.05
N LYS A 354 4.26 22.21 -16.93
CA LYS A 354 5.65 21.81 -17.20
C LYS A 354 6.08 22.17 -18.62
N TRP A 355 5.18 21.98 -19.60
CA TRP A 355 5.43 22.33 -20.99
C TRP A 355 5.58 23.84 -21.18
N GLU A 356 4.68 24.65 -20.61
CA GLU A 356 4.72 26.11 -20.66
C GLU A 356 6.00 26.69 -20.06
N VAL A 357 6.46 26.14 -18.93
CA VAL A 357 7.72 26.53 -18.28
C VAL A 357 8.91 26.28 -19.22
N VAL A 358 8.97 25.09 -19.83
CA VAL A 358 10.06 24.75 -20.76
C VAL A 358 9.97 25.56 -22.05
N GLY A 359 8.76 25.79 -22.57
CA GLY A 359 8.53 26.63 -23.75
C GLY A 359 8.98 28.07 -23.53
N ARG A 360 8.63 28.68 -22.39
CA ARG A 360 9.11 30.02 -22.00
C ARG A 360 10.62 30.07 -21.87
N TYR A 361 11.21 29.08 -21.21
CA TYR A 361 12.66 29.00 -21.07
C TYR A 361 13.37 28.91 -22.42
N ALA A 362 12.88 28.03 -23.32
CA ALA A 362 13.42 27.88 -24.65
C ALA A 362 13.32 29.17 -25.47
N ALA A 363 12.18 29.86 -25.40
CA ALA A 363 11.95 31.12 -26.11
C ALA A 363 12.92 32.24 -25.68
N MET A 364 13.31 32.29 -24.40
CA MET A 364 14.27 33.29 -23.91
C MET A 364 15.72 33.01 -24.31
N HIS A 365 16.07 31.76 -24.59
CA HIS A 365 17.46 31.34 -24.72
C HIS A 365 17.87 30.94 -26.14
N GLU A 366 16.94 30.57 -27.02
CA GLU A 366 17.21 30.27 -28.43
C GLU A 366 16.16 30.92 -29.35
N PRO A 367 16.27 32.22 -29.68
CA PRO A 367 15.31 32.92 -30.54
C PRO A 367 15.30 32.45 -32.00
N SER A 368 16.29 31.63 -32.42
CA SER A 368 16.36 31.04 -33.75
C SER A 368 15.54 29.75 -33.79
N SER A 369 14.27 29.89 -34.16
CA SER A 369 13.28 28.82 -34.36
C SER A 369 13.71 27.69 -35.32
N LYS A 370 14.80 27.85 -36.07
CA LYS A 370 15.31 26.87 -37.04
C LYS A 370 16.27 25.83 -36.45
N GLN A 371 16.90 26.10 -35.30
CA GLN A 371 17.82 25.14 -34.63
C GLN A 371 17.12 24.23 -33.61
N LEU A 372 15.90 24.58 -33.21
CA LEU A 372 14.95 23.69 -32.55
C LEU A 372 14.50 22.58 -33.50
N ARG A 373 15.37 21.61 -33.81
CA ARG A 373 14.95 20.40 -34.54
C ARG A 373 13.88 19.67 -33.73
N LYS A 374 12.66 19.67 -34.26
CA LYS A 374 11.40 19.15 -33.69
C LYS A 374 11.47 17.77 -33.01
N GLN A 375 12.46 16.93 -33.30
CA GLN A 375 12.60 15.59 -32.71
C GLN A 375 13.52 15.49 -31.49
N GLN A 376 14.59 16.31 -31.38
CA GLN A 376 15.54 16.17 -30.26
C GLN A 376 14.98 16.77 -28.96
N GLN A 377 14.10 17.77 -29.07
CA GLN A 377 13.47 18.35 -27.90
C GLN A 377 12.35 17.49 -27.33
N ALA A 378 11.67 16.69 -28.14
CA ALA A 378 10.62 15.80 -27.65
C ALA A 378 11.09 14.91 -26.49
N ALA A 379 12.28 14.31 -26.62
CA ALA A 379 12.88 13.49 -25.58
C ALA A 379 13.40 14.31 -24.39
N VAL A 380 14.01 15.48 -24.63
CA VAL A 380 14.53 16.36 -23.56
C VAL A 380 13.38 16.94 -22.73
N VAL A 381 12.31 17.37 -23.39
CA VAL A 381 11.11 17.88 -22.74
C VAL A 381 10.37 16.74 -22.06
N LEU A 382 10.31 15.53 -22.62
CA LEU A 382 9.71 14.40 -21.89
C LEU A 382 10.52 13.95 -20.66
N ASN A 383 11.86 14.03 -20.74
CA ASN A 383 12.74 13.87 -19.58
C ASN A 383 12.43 14.91 -18.49
N PHE A 384 12.05 16.13 -18.88
CA PHE A 384 11.64 17.18 -17.95
C PHE A 384 10.44 16.75 -17.07
N PHE A 385 9.47 16.03 -17.63
CA PHE A 385 8.32 15.60 -16.85
C PHE A 385 8.69 14.62 -15.74
N THR A 386 9.76 13.85 -15.90
CA THR A 386 10.23 12.95 -14.83
C THR A 386 10.86 13.70 -13.65
N ARG A 387 11.06 15.02 -13.75
CA ARG A 387 11.67 15.84 -12.70
C ARG A 387 10.66 16.28 -11.65
N SER A 388 11.14 16.41 -10.42
CA SER A 388 10.33 16.86 -9.28
C SER A 388 9.91 18.32 -9.46
N ALA A 389 8.79 18.71 -8.83
CA ALA A 389 8.28 20.07 -8.86
C ALA A 389 9.34 21.13 -8.51
N VAL A 390 10.24 20.81 -7.57
CA VAL A 390 11.36 21.69 -7.17
C VAL A 390 12.23 22.10 -8.36
N HIS A 391 12.55 21.19 -9.29
CA HIS A 391 13.37 21.52 -10.45
C HIS A 391 12.65 22.45 -11.42
N ILE A 392 11.31 22.36 -11.47
CA ILE A 392 10.46 23.16 -12.34
C ILE A 392 10.37 24.58 -11.79
N SER A 393 10.07 24.69 -10.51
CA SER A 393 10.05 25.95 -9.79
C SER A 393 11.43 26.62 -9.81
N MET A 394 12.53 25.86 -9.81
CA MET A 394 13.87 26.42 -10.00
C MET A 394 14.05 27.04 -11.39
N LEU A 395 13.57 26.40 -12.46
CA LEU A 395 13.56 27.04 -13.77
C LEU A 395 12.74 28.32 -13.74
N GLU A 396 11.53 28.30 -13.17
CA GLU A 396 10.71 29.50 -13.05
C GLU A 396 11.40 30.62 -12.30
N TYR A 397 12.06 30.30 -11.19
CA TYR A 397 12.84 31.26 -10.43
C TYR A 397 13.97 31.87 -11.28
N ILE A 398 14.72 31.04 -12.01
CA ILE A 398 15.78 31.49 -12.92
C ILE A 398 15.21 32.41 -14.01
N MET A 399 14.02 32.09 -14.54
CA MET A 399 13.33 32.91 -15.54
C MET A 399 12.81 34.25 -14.99
N GLN A 400 12.56 34.34 -13.68
CA GLN A 400 12.14 35.57 -13.00
C GLN A 400 13.30 36.47 -12.59
N GLN A 401 14.53 35.93 -12.54
CA GLN A 401 15.70 36.74 -12.22
C GLN A 401 16.01 37.69 -13.38
N PRO A 402 16.34 38.96 -13.10
CA PRO A 402 16.85 39.85 -14.14
C PRO A 402 18.10 39.24 -14.78
N PRO A 403 18.31 39.40 -16.10
CA PRO A 403 19.46 38.85 -16.78
C PRO A 403 20.72 39.43 -16.14
N GLN A 404 21.41 38.62 -15.33
CA GLN A 404 22.66 39.08 -14.71
C GLN A 404 23.69 39.31 -15.82
N PRO A 405 24.35 40.48 -15.86
CA PRO A 405 25.38 40.74 -16.84
C PRO A 405 26.48 39.69 -16.69
N LEU A 406 26.58 38.78 -17.67
CA LEU A 406 27.55 37.68 -17.72
C LEU A 406 29.00 38.15 -17.50
N LEU A 407 29.28 39.42 -17.80
CA LEU A 407 30.56 40.08 -17.60
C LEU A 407 31.00 40.13 -16.12
N GLU A 408 30.12 40.39 -15.16
CA GLU A 408 30.52 40.49 -13.75
C GLU A 408 30.87 39.12 -13.14
N GLN A 409 30.18 38.06 -13.57
CA GLN A 409 30.43 36.72 -13.05
C GLN A 409 31.74 36.14 -13.60
N GLN A 410 32.06 36.44 -14.87
CA GLN A 410 33.33 36.06 -15.48
C GLN A 410 34.50 36.88 -14.89
N GLN A 411 34.29 38.17 -14.59
CA GLN A 411 35.28 38.99 -13.89
C GLN A 411 35.56 38.50 -12.47
N ARG A 412 34.55 38.11 -11.68
CA ARG A 412 34.77 37.58 -10.32
C ARG A 412 35.53 36.25 -10.30
N GLN A 413 35.39 35.41 -11.33
CA GLN A 413 36.15 34.16 -11.43
C GLN A 413 37.59 34.37 -11.92
N GLN A 414 37.86 35.44 -12.67
CA GLN A 414 39.21 35.78 -13.11
C GLN A 414 40.01 36.52 -12.03
N THR A 415 39.38 37.36 -11.21
CA THR A 415 40.09 38.10 -10.15
C THR A 415 40.41 37.27 -8.92
N SER A 416 39.78 36.11 -8.71
CA SER A 416 40.09 35.21 -7.59
C SER A 416 41.25 34.24 -7.85
N GLY A 417 41.87 34.28 -9.05
CA GLY A 417 42.89 33.32 -9.47
C GLY A 417 44.32 33.88 -9.59
N TRP A 418 44.54 35.17 -9.34
CA TRP A 418 45.83 35.82 -9.65
C TRP A 418 46.70 36.17 -8.41
N ASP A 419 46.17 36.12 -7.20
CA ASP A 419 46.91 36.52 -5.99
C ASP A 419 47.41 35.32 -5.18
N ALA A 420 48.30 34.49 -5.75
CA ALA A 420 49.04 33.49 -4.96
C ALA A 420 50.32 32.95 -5.61
N HIS A 421 51.21 33.76 -6.23
CA HIS A 421 52.60 33.34 -6.47
C HIS A 421 53.59 34.51 -6.54
N SER A 422 54.28 34.78 -5.43
CA SER A 422 55.57 35.47 -5.27
C SER A 422 55.80 35.58 -3.75
N SER A 423 56.91 35.28 -3.09
CA SER A 423 58.27 34.79 -3.36
C SER A 423 58.88 34.61 -1.94
N ASP A 424 59.59 33.53 -1.61
CA ASP A 424 61.05 33.45 -1.38
C ASP A 424 61.26 32.12 -0.62
N GLY A 425 62.24 31.25 -0.85
CA GLY A 425 63.61 31.45 -1.29
C GLY A 425 64.54 31.03 -0.15
N SER A 426 65.10 29.81 -0.19
CA SER A 426 66.41 29.46 0.41
C SER A 426 66.84 28.04 0.10
N SER A 427 68.05 27.96 -0.45
CA SER A 427 68.80 26.80 -0.92
C SER A 427 69.79 26.29 0.13
N SER A 428 70.02 24.97 0.19
CA SER A 428 71.31 24.41 0.58
C SER A 428 71.54 23.02 0.00
N SER A 429 72.79 22.84 -0.42
CA SER A 429 73.45 21.74 -1.13
C SER A 429 73.62 20.46 -0.31
N SER A 430 73.62 19.28 -0.96
CA SER A 430 74.78 18.34 -0.95
C SER A 430 74.54 17.12 -1.85
N ASP A 431 75.65 16.71 -2.49
CA ASP A 431 75.87 15.52 -3.31
C ASP A 431 75.58 14.20 -2.59
N SER A 432 75.21 13.14 -3.33
CA SER A 432 76.02 11.91 -3.47
C SER A 432 75.28 10.75 -4.18
N SER A 433 75.87 10.33 -5.30
CA SER A 433 76.17 8.94 -5.76
C SER A 433 75.10 7.83 -5.88
N SER A 434 75.20 7.14 -7.04
CA SER A 434 75.06 5.68 -7.29
C SER A 434 73.66 5.07 -7.11
N SER A 435 73.18 4.11 -7.88
CA SER A 435 73.69 3.25 -8.96
C SER A 435 72.47 2.45 -9.46
N ASP A 436 72.48 2.14 -10.75
CA ASP A 436 72.13 0.87 -11.39
C ASP A 436 70.80 0.11 -11.12
N ASP A 437 70.27 -0.33 -12.26
CA ASP A 437 69.68 -1.65 -12.57
C ASP A 437 68.17 -1.86 -12.79
N GLU A 438 67.93 -2.27 -14.05
CA GLU A 438 67.03 -3.30 -14.57
C GLU A 438 65.52 -3.18 -14.36
N ALA A 439 64.73 -2.97 -15.42
CA ALA A 439 64.38 -3.95 -16.45
C ALA A 439 63.59 -5.15 -15.89
N SER A 440 62.27 -5.14 -16.12
CA SER A 440 61.51 -6.36 -16.40
C SER A 440 60.26 -6.04 -17.21
N LEU A 441 60.37 -6.37 -18.49
CA LEU A 441 59.28 -6.60 -19.41
C LEU A 441 58.46 -7.81 -18.94
N GLN A 442 57.13 -7.68 -18.92
CA GLN A 442 56.27 -8.80 -19.29
C GLN A 442 55.04 -8.31 -20.06
N LEU A 443 55.11 -8.60 -21.36
CA LEU A 443 54.06 -8.54 -22.35
C LEU A 443 53.16 -9.79 -22.24
N GLN A 444 51.95 -9.66 -22.82
CA GLN A 444 50.97 -10.69 -23.22
C GLN A 444 49.83 -10.99 -22.22
N LEU A 445 48.56 -11.16 -22.61
CA LEU A 445 47.82 -11.01 -23.89
C LEU A 445 46.32 -10.98 -23.51
N SER A 446 45.66 -9.88 -23.85
CA SER A 446 44.35 -9.78 -24.55
C SER A 446 43.33 -10.95 -24.55
N SER A 447 42.12 -10.65 -24.05
CA SER A 447 40.80 -10.86 -24.71
C SER A 447 39.77 -10.00 -23.98
N GLY A 448 38.93 -9.13 -24.55
CA GLY A 448 38.44 -8.94 -25.91
C GLY A 448 36.91 -8.73 -25.85
N ALA A 449 36.43 -7.58 -26.35
CA ALA A 449 35.02 -7.10 -26.50
C ALA A 449 34.29 -6.64 -25.21
N SER A 450 34.01 -5.35 -24.93
CA SER A 450 33.61 -4.17 -25.72
C SER A 450 32.17 -4.17 -26.25
N SER A 451 31.30 -3.40 -25.59
CA SER A 451 30.34 -2.48 -26.22
C SER A 451 30.12 -1.31 -25.23
N ALA A 452 30.85 -0.20 -25.31
CA ALA A 452 30.66 0.91 -26.25
C ALA A 452 29.18 1.33 -26.37
N GLY A 453 28.84 2.54 -25.89
CA GLY A 453 27.57 3.16 -26.28
C GLY A 453 26.87 4.18 -25.37
N ARG A 454 27.56 4.97 -24.54
CA ARG A 454 27.03 6.29 -24.11
C ARG A 454 28.09 7.41 -24.08
N PRO A 455 28.64 7.85 -25.22
CA PRO A 455 29.50 9.04 -25.29
C PRO A 455 28.75 10.26 -25.87
N ALA A 456 27.51 10.52 -25.44
CA ALA A 456 26.68 11.58 -26.05
C ALA A 456 26.28 12.73 -25.09
N LEU A 457 26.57 12.65 -23.79
CA LEU A 457 26.18 13.70 -22.82
C LEU A 457 27.37 14.39 -22.14
N ASP A 458 28.52 13.73 -22.01
CA ASP A 458 29.68 14.34 -21.34
C ASP A 458 30.54 15.22 -22.28
N LEU A 459 30.47 14.99 -23.61
CA LEU A 459 31.16 15.83 -24.60
C LEU A 459 30.43 17.15 -24.93
N LEU A 460 29.22 17.35 -24.43
CA LEU A 460 28.43 18.57 -24.62
C LEU A 460 28.67 19.64 -23.54
N VAL A 461 29.41 19.32 -22.48
CA VAL A 461 29.61 20.22 -21.32
C VAL A 461 30.95 20.96 -21.39
N ALA A 462 31.96 20.44 -22.09
CA ALA A 462 33.33 20.93 -21.97
C ALA A 462 33.69 22.15 -22.87
N GLY A 463 32.79 22.62 -23.75
CA GLY A 463 33.18 23.64 -24.74
C GLY A 463 32.12 24.59 -25.27
N GLN A 464 30.92 24.66 -24.67
CA GLN A 464 29.90 25.59 -25.13
C GLN A 464 29.39 26.47 -24.00
N ALA A 465 29.78 27.75 -24.02
CA ALA A 465 29.18 28.83 -23.24
C ALA A 465 27.79 29.22 -23.81
N GLY A 466 26.93 28.23 -24.04
CA GLY A 466 25.56 28.39 -24.51
C GLY A 466 24.54 28.25 -23.37
N PRO A 467 23.27 28.58 -23.61
CA PRO A 467 22.21 28.49 -22.59
C PRO A 467 21.65 27.07 -22.36
N MET A 468 21.74 26.16 -23.35
CA MET A 468 21.35 24.74 -23.22
C MET A 468 22.04 23.97 -22.08
N PRO A 469 23.34 24.16 -21.81
CA PRO A 469 24.03 23.62 -20.63
C PRO A 469 23.38 23.98 -19.29
N ARG A 470 22.79 25.18 -19.16
CA ARG A 470 22.10 25.61 -17.92
C ARG A 470 20.81 24.85 -17.72
N LEU A 471 20.02 24.67 -18.78
CA LEU A 471 18.85 23.78 -18.76
C LEU A 471 19.31 22.38 -18.33
N LEU A 472 20.29 21.77 -19.01
CA LEU A 472 20.77 20.42 -18.70
C LEU A 472 21.31 20.26 -17.26
N CYS A 473 21.92 21.30 -16.68
CA CYS A 473 22.33 21.30 -15.27
C CYS A 473 21.13 21.28 -14.30
N VAL A 474 20.07 22.03 -14.61
CA VAL A 474 18.81 21.98 -13.85
C VAL A 474 18.06 20.66 -14.11
N LEU A 475 18.18 20.09 -15.31
CA LEU A 475 17.45 18.89 -15.71
C LEU A 475 18.17 17.59 -15.35
N SER A 476 19.46 17.61 -15.02
CA SER A 476 20.20 16.40 -14.65
C SER A 476 21.20 16.65 -13.52
N PRO A 477 20.78 17.19 -12.37
CA PRO A 477 21.74 17.41 -11.30
C PRO A 477 21.99 16.10 -10.57
N ASN A 478 23.25 15.65 -10.59
CA ASN A 478 23.78 14.93 -9.44
C ASN A 478 23.61 15.83 -8.19
N LYS A 479 23.46 15.27 -6.99
CA LYS A 479 23.31 16.00 -5.73
C LYS A 479 24.33 17.15 -5.59
N ALA A 480 25.56 16.96 -6.05
CA ALA A 480 26.59 17.98 -6.11
C ALA A 480 26.26 19.15 -7.06
N LYS A 481 25.78 18.86 -8.28
CA LYS A 481 25.35 19.88 -9.24
C LYS A 481 24.12 20.64 -8.74
N TRP A 482 23.21 19.97 -8.03
CA TRP A 482 22.06 20.63 -7.40
C TRP A 482 22.50 21.60 -6.31
N ALA A 483 23.42 21.18 -5.44
CA ALA A 483 23.97 22.06 -4.40
C ALA A 483 24.69 23.27 -5.00
N ALA A 484 25.49 23.09 -6.05
CA ALA A 484 26.13 24.19 -6.77
C ALA A 484 25.11 25.15 -7.40
N LEU A 485 24.03 24.61 -7.98
CA LEU A 485 22.95 25.42 -8.55
C LEU A 485 22.23 26.24 -7.46
N GLN A 486 21.99 25.65 -6.28
CA GLN A 486 21.40 26.37 -5.14
C GLN A 486 22.32 27.49 -4.63
N GLN A 487 23.64 27.30 -4.66
CA GLN A 487 24.61 28.33 -4.32
C GLN A 487 24.64 29.47 -5.36
N GLN A 488 24.44 29.14 -6.64
CA GLN A 488 24.39 30.13 -7.72
C GLN A 488 23.14 31.03 -7.66
N TYR A 489 22.05 30.52 -7.11
CA TYR A 489 20.76 31.21 -7.02
C TYR A 489 20.29 31.35 -5.56
N PRO A 490 20.98 32.19 -4.76
CA PRO A 490 20.59 32.44 -3.38
C PRO A 490 19.19 33.07 -3.34
N GLY A 491 18.33 32.59 -2.44
CA GLY A 491 16.93 33.03 -2.33
C GLY A 491 15.91 32.09 -2.99
N PHE A 492 16.34 31.11 -3.81
CA PHE A 492 15.42 30.11 -4.35
C PHE A 492 14.67 29.34 -3.24
N ALA A 493 15.35 28.98 -2.15
CA ALA A 493 14.75 28.21 -1.07
C ALA A 493 13.58 28.95 -0.40
N ASP A 494 13.76 30.25 -0.14
CA ASP A 494 12.73 31.11 0.47
C ASP A 494 11.58 31.36 -0.51
N TRP A 495 11.90 31.65 -1.77
CA TRP A 495 10.89 31.82 -2.83
C TRP A 495 10.05 30.55 -3.04
N TYR A 496 10.70 29.37 -3.09
CA TYR A 496 10.00 28.09 -3.26
C TYR A 496 9.10 27.78 -2.05
N LYS A 497 9.55 28.12 -0.83
CA LYS A 497 8.74 27.99 0.38
C LYS A 497 7.51 28.89 0.33
N GLN A 498 7.67 30.16 -0.06
CA GLN A 498 6.56 31.12 -0.21
C GLN A 498 5.54 30.65 -1.26
N GLN A 499 6.00 30.17 -2.42
CA GLN A 499 5.13 29.60 -3.45
C GLN A 499 4.33 28.40 -2.94
N LYS A 500 4.97 27.49 -2.22
CA LYS A 500 4.30 26.31 -1.65
C LYS A 500 3.26 26.70 -0.60
N GLU A 501 3.56 27.68 0.24
CA GLU A 501 2.60 28.21 1.23
C GLU A 501 1.40 28.88 0.53
N GLY A 502 1.62 29.60 -0.57
CA GLY A 502 0.56 30.17 -1.38
C GLY A 502 -0.37 29.11 -1.99
N GLN A 503 0.20 28.05 -2.58
CA GLN A 503 -0.57 26.94 -3.16
C GLN A 503 -1.38 26.18 -2.09
N GLN A 504 -0.81 25.96 -0.91
CA GLN A 504 -1.52 25.31 0.19
C GLN A 504 -2.71 26.14 0.68
N LYS A 505 -2.55 27.47 0.80
CA LYS A 505 -3.65 28.36 1.16
C LYS A 505 -4.77 28.35 0.12
N GLN A 506 -4.45 28.35 -1.17
CA GLN A 506 -5.45 28.26 -2.24
C GLN A 506 -6.18 26.91 -2.24
N GLN A 507 -5.48 25.80 -2.04
CA GLN A 507 -6.12 24.48 -1.94
C GLN A 507 -7.04 24.38 -0.73
N GLN A 508 -6.62 24.94 0.41
CA GLN A 508 -7.44 24.97 1.61
C GLN A 508 -8.69 25.83 1.40
N GLN A 509 -8.56 26.98 0.77
CA GLN A 509 -9.69 27.85 0.44
C GLN A 509 -10.68 27.19 -0.53
N GLN A 510 -10.19 26.51 -1.57
CA GLN A 510 -11.07 25.76 -2.49
C GLN A 510 -11.82 24.64 -1.77
N GLN A 511 -11.18 23.97 -0.81
CA GLN A 511 -11.82 22.94 -0.01
C GLN A 511 -12.88 23.52 0.94
N ASP A 512 -12.59 24.66 1.57
CA ASP A 512 -13.55 25.35 2.44
C ASP A 512 -14.76 25.88 1.64
N ASP A 513 -14.56 26.31 0.38
CA ASP A 513 -15.62 26.75 -0.53
C ASP A 513 -16.47 25.58 -1.09
N GLU A 514 -15.90 24.37 -1.21
CA GLU A 514 -16.67 23.17 -1.62
C GLU A 514 -17.49 22.55 -0.47
N ASP A 515 -17.05 22.76 0.78
CA ASP A 515 -17.70 22.22 1.98
C ASP A 515 -18.74 23.18 2.60
N GLY A 516 -18.78 24.45 2.17
CA GLY A 516 -19.71 25.50 2.64
C GLY A 516 -20.90 25.71 1.72
#